data_AF-F4MUU9-F1
#
_entry.id   AF-F4MUU9-F1
#
_cell.length_a   1.000
_cell.length_b   1.000
_cell.length_c   1.000
_cell.angle_alpha   90.00
_cell.angle_beta   90.00
_cell.angle_gamma   90.00
#
_symmetry.space_group_name_H-M   'P 1'
#
loop_
_entity.id
_entity.type
_entity.pdbx_description
1 polymer ?
#
loop_
_entity_poly.entity_id
_entity_poly.type
_entity_poly.pdbx_seq_one_letter_code
_entity_poly.pdbx_strand_id
1 'polypeptide(L)'
;MRKVDIGARKLAEQQVEASRVLESLQGALAEDAALLSEQESSAIAQAMAALQQQMQGTDPHAIEAAIKALDAQTQDFAARRMDASIRRALAGHSVDEV
;
A
#
# COMPACT_ATOMS: atom_id res chain seq x y z
N MET A 1 -15.50 -25.57 -18.92
CA MET A 1 -14.57 -24.52 -18.44
C MET A 1 -13.18 -25.13 -18.33
N ARG A 2 -12.21 -24.74 -19.17
CA ARG A 2 -10.84 -25.31 -19.18
C ARG A 2 -9.98 -24.53 -18.17
N LYS A 3 -9.09 -25.20 -17.44
CA LYS A 3 -8.23 -24.63 -16.36
C LYS A 3 -7.48 -23.33 -16.73
N VAL A 4 -7.27 -23.06 -18.02
CA VAL A 4 -6.59 -21.86 -18.54
C VAL A 4 -7.37 -20.57 -18.24
N ASP A 5 -8.71 -20.61 -18.25
CA ASP A 5 -9.55 -19.44 -17.93
C ASP A 5 -9.43 -19.03 -16.44
N ILE A 6 -9.25 -20.00 -15.55
CA ILE A 6 -9.18 -19.77 -14.10
C ILE A 6 -7.84 -19.13 -13.73
N GLY A 7 -6.74 -19.57 -14.35
CA GLY A 7 -5.41 -19.00 -14.11
C GLY A 7 -5.29 -17.54 -14.57
N ALA A 8 -5.78 -17.25 -15.78
CA ALA A 8 -5.79 -15.89 -16.32
C ALA A 8 -6.66 -14.94 -15.49
N ARG A 9 -7.83 -15.42 -15.03
CA ARG A 9 -8.70 -14.64 -14.15
C ARG A 9 -8.05 -14.35 -12.80
N LYS A 10 -7.44 -15.35 -12.16
CA LYS A 10 -6.72 -15.17 -10.89
C LYS A 10 -5.57 -14.16 -11.03
N LEU A 11 -4.81 -14.24 -12.13
CA LEU A 11 -3.74 -13.28 -12.43
C LEU A 11 -4.28 -11.86 -12.55
N ALA A 12 -5.34 -11.65 -13.33
CA ALA A 12 -5.98 -10.35 -13.48
C ALA A 12 -6.51 -9.81 -12.13
N GLU A 13 -7.14 -10.66 -11.32
CA GLU A 13 -7.62 -10.28 -9.98
C GLU A 13 -6.46 -9.82 -9.07
N GLN A 14 -5.34 -10.54 -9.06
CA GLN A 14 -4.15 -10.14 -8.29
C GLN A 14 -3.51 -8.84 -8.81
N GLN A 15 -3.46 -8.64 -10.14
CA GLN A 15 -2.95 -7.39 -10.73
C GLN A 15 -3.83 -6.19 -10.38
N VAL A 16 -5.16 -6.36 -10.37
CA VAL A 16 -6.10 -5.31 -9.96
C VAL A 16 -5.93 -4.97 -8.48
N GLU A 17 -5.84 -5.99 -7.61
CA GLU A 17 -5.62 -5.76 -6.18
C GLU A 17 -4.27 -5.08 -5.91
N ALA A 18 -3.19 -5.53 -6.58
CA ALA A 18 -1.89 -4.88 -6.48
C ALA A 18 -1.93 -3.40 -6.91
N SER A 19 -2.63 -3.09 -8.00
CA SER A 19 -2.82 -1.70 -8.47
C SER A 19 -3.53 -0.85 -7.41
N ARG A 20 -4.59 -1.40 -6.80
CA ARG A 20 -5.36 -0.73 -5.75
C ARG A 20 -4.51 -0.45 -4.50
N VAL A 21 -3.70 -1.43 -4.08
CA VAL A 21 -2.79 -1.27 -2.94
C VAL A 21 -1.74 -0.19 -3.22
N LEU A 22 -1.15 -0.19 -4.42
CA LEU A 22 -0.19 0.83 -4.84
C LEU A 22 -0.81 2.23 -4.86
N GLU A 23 -2.02 2.38 -5.40
CA GLU A 23 -2.73 3.66 -5.46
C GLU A 23 -3.06 4.19 -4.06
N SER A 24 -3.59 3.33 -3.18
CA SER A 24 -3.87 3.67 -1.78
C SER A 24 -2.61 4.13 -1.04
N LEU A 25 -1.50 3.40 -1.22
CA LEU A 25 -0.23 3.74 -0.60
C LEU A 25 0.36 5.04 -1.16
N GLN A 26 0.25 5.28 -2.47
CA GLN A 26 0.69 6.55 -3.06
C GLN A 26 -0.08 7.74 -2.49
N GLY A 27 -1.41 7.62 -2.33
CA GLY A 27 -2.21 8.65 -1.66
C GLY A 27 -1.75 8.87 -0.22
N ALA A 28 -1.50 7.79 0.52
CA ALA A 28 -0.99 7.85 1.88
C ALA A 28 0.36 8.57 1.99
N LEU A 29 1.29 8.25 1.10
CA LEU A 29 2.61 8.87 1.03
C LEU A 29 2.49 10.35 0.63
N ALA A 30 1.60 10.70 -0.29
CA ALA A 30 1.41 12.09 -0.69
C ALA A 30 0.96 12.99 0.47
N GLU A 31 0.12 12.47 1.37
CA GLU A 31 -0.40 13.21 2.52
C GLU A 31 0.55 13.22 3.73
N ASP A 32 1.17 12.07 4.03
CA ASP A 32 1.87 11.86 5.30
C ASP A 32 3.31 11.34 5.13
N ALA A 33 3.94 11.49 3.96
CA ALA A 33 5.36 11.11 3.77
C ALA A 33 6.32 11.75 4.79
N ALA A 34 5.95 12.90 5.36
CA ALA A 34 6.70 13.54 6.44
C ALA A 34 6.82 12.70 7.72
N LEU A 35 5.99 11.66 7.90
CA LEU A 35 6.07 10.72 9.03
C LEU A 35 7.13 9.61 8.83
N LEU A 36 7.72 9.54 7.64
CA LEU A 36 8.73 8.55 7.26
C LEU A 36 10.12 9.18 7.25
N SER A 37 11.10 8.38 7.66
CA SER A 37 12.50 8.66 7.37
C SER A 37 12.82 8.42 5.89
N GLU A 38 13.94 8.98 5.42
CA GLU A 38 14.42 8.74 4.06
C GLU A 38 14.65 7.24 3.79
N GLN A 39 15.12 6.49 4.80
CA GLN A 39 15.33 5.05 4.71
C GLN A 39 14.00 4.30 4.56
N GLU A 40 12.99 4.63 5.36
CA GLU A 40 11.65 4.03 5.27
C GLU A 40 10.99 4.37 3.93
N SER A 41 11.07 5.64 3.49
CA SER A 41 10.55 6.09 2.20
C SER A 41 11.19 5.34 1.02
N SER A 42 12.52 5.19 1.05
CA SER A 42 13.25 4.45 0.02
C SER A 42 12.89 2.95 0.04
N ALA A 43 12.77 2.33 1.21
CA ALA A 43 12.37 0.93 1.34
C ALA A 43 10.96 0.69 0.79
N ILE A 44 10.01 1.58 1.09
CA ILE A 44 8.64 1.51 0.57
C ILE A 44 8.65 1.68 -0.96
N ALA A 45 9.38 2.67 -1.49
CA ALA A 45 9.48 2.89 -2.92
C ALA A 45 10.07 1.66 -3.66
N GLN A 46 11.08 1.00 -3.07
CA GLN A 46 11.63 -0.24 -3.61
C GLN A 46 10.62 -1.39 -3.59
N ALA A 47 9.86 -1.55 -2.51
CA ALA A 47 8.82 -2.56 -2.40
C ALA A 47 7.68 -2.33 -3.42
N MET A 48 7.30 -1.07 -3.64
CA MET A 48 6.32 -0.69 -4.67
C MET A 48 6.83 -1.01 -6.07
N ALA A 49 8.09 -0.67 -6.38
CA ALA A 49 8.70 -1.00 -7.66
C ALA A 49 8.77 -2.53 -7.88
N ALA A 50 9.12 -3.29 -6.83
CA ALA A 50 9.13 -4.75 -6.89
C ALA A 50 7.74 -5.32 -7.20
N LEU A 51 6.69 -4.81 -6.56
CA LEU A 51 5.30 -5.20 -6.85
C LEU A 51 4.92 -4.89 -8.31
N GLN A 52 5.26 -3.70 -8.81
CA GLN A 52 5.04 -3.34 -10.22
C GLN A 52 5.76 -4.26 -11.21
N GLN A 53 6.95 -4.75 -10.85
CA GLN A 53 7.66 -5.75 -11.66
C GLN A 53 6.95 -7.10 -11.62
N GLN A 54 6.47 -7.56 -10.45
CA GLN A 54 5.71 -8.81 -10.36
C GLN A 54 4.39 -8.75 -11.14
N MET A 55 3.73 -7.59 -11.16
CA MET A 55 2.50 -7.38 -11.93
C MET A 55 2.70 -7.53 -13.44
N GLN A 56 3.91 -7.32 -13.97
CA GLN A 56 4.24 -7.55 -15.39
C GLN A 56 4.48 -9.04 -15.69
N GLY A 57 4.65 -9.86 -14.67
CA GLY A 57 4.78 -11.30 -14.78
C GLY A 57 3.45 -12.03 -14.94
N THR A 58 3.51 -13.36 -14.94
CA THR A 58 2.35 -14.24 -15.08
C THR A 58 2.11 -15.11 -13.86
N ASP A 59 2.75 -14.81 -12.73
CA ASP A 59 2.62 -15.57 -11.49
C ASP A 59 1.76 -14.82 -10.45
N PRO A 60 0.48 -15.20 -10.27
CA PRO A 60 -0.38 -14.58 -9.27
C PRO A 60 0.14 -14.76 -7.83
N HIS A 61 0.89 -15.83 -7.54
CA HIS A 61 1.43 -16.04 -6.20
C HIS A 61 2.59 -15.09 -5.89
N ALA A 62 3.41 -14.75 -6.90
CA ALA A 62 4.46 -13.76 -6.76
C ALA A 62 3.88 -12.35 -6.49
N ILE A 63 2.78 -11.99 -7.16
CA ILE A 63 2.05 -10.74 -6.90
C ILE A 63 1.50 -10.72 -5.48
N GLU A 64 0.81 -11.79 -5.05
CA GLU A 64 0.26 -11.90 -3.70
C GLU A 64 1.34 -11.78 -2.62
N ALA A 65 2.49 -12.41 -2.82
CA ALA A 65 3.63 -12.33 -1.90
C ALA A 65 4.21 -10.91 -1.84
N ALA A 66 4.32 -10.22 -2.98
CA ALA A 66 4.80 -8.85 -3.05
C ALA A 66 3.81 -7.86 -2.39
N ILE A 67 2.49 -8.07 -2.52
CA ILE A 67 1.48 -7.31 -1.78
C ILE A 67 1.69 -7.47 -0.27
N LYS A 68 1.82 -8.71 0.22
CA LYS A 68 2.04 -8.98 1.65
C LYS A 68 3.34 -8.35 2.18
N ALA A 69 4.39 -8.38 1.37
CA ALA A 69 5.67 -7.75 1.72
C ALA A 69 5.51 -6.22 1.82
N LEU A 70 4.80 -5.61 0.88
CA LEU A 70 4.51 -4.18 0.89
C LEU A 70 3.64 -3.78 2.10
N ASP A 71 2.61 -4.57 2.40
CA ASP A 71 1.76 -4.38 3.58
C ASP A 71 2.61 -4.42 4.85
N ALA A 72 3.41 -5.46 5.05
CA ALA A 72 4.29 -5.57 6.22
C ALA A 72 5.24 -4.38 6.35
N GLN A 73 5.82 -3.91 5.23
CA GLN A 73 6.72 -2.76 5.21
C GLN A 73 6.02 -1.43 5.55
N THR A 74 4.71 -1.35 5.33
CA THR A 74 3.90 -0.14 5.52
C THR A 74 3.02 -0.17 6.77
N GLN A 75 3.04 -1.26 7.55
CA GLN A 75 2.29 -1.38 8.81
C GLN A 75 2.67 -0.28 9.81
N ASP A 76 3.97 -0.05 10.01
CA ASP A 76 4.45 1.00 10.92
C ASP A 76 4.03 2.40 10.45
N PHE A 77 4.04 2.62 9.13
CA PHE A 77 3.58 3.86 8.54
C PHE A 77 2.08 4.08 8.78
N ALA A 78 1.27 3.05 8.56
CA ALA A 78 -0.18 3.10 8.80
C ALA A 78 -0.50 3.40 10.27
N ALA A 79 0.23 2.79 11.21
CA ALA A 79 0.09 3.09 12.64
C ALA A 79 0.40 4.57 12.94
N ARG A 80 1.51 5.09 12.41
CA ARG A 80 1.89 6.51 12.58
C ARG A 80 0.87 7.47 11.96
N ARG A 81 0.30 7.15 10.79
CA ARG A 81 -0.77 7.92 10.15
C ARG A 81 -2.03 7.96 11.00
N MET A 82 -2.42 6.82 11.57
CA MET A 82 -3.57 6.73 12.47
C MET A 82 -3.36 7.59 13.71
N ASP A 83 -2.19 7.49 14.35
CA ASP A 83 -1.83 8.33 15.50
C ASP A 83 -1.84 9.82 15.16
N ALA A 84 -1.30 10.20 13.99
CA ALA A 84 -1.31 11.57 13.52
C ALA A 84 -2.74 12.08 13.25
N SER A 85 -3.59 11.25 12.68
CA SER A 85 -5.00 11.56 12.40
C SER A 85 -5.80 11.75 13.69
N ILE A 86 -5.61 10.87 14.67
CA ILE A 86 -6.22 10.99 16.00
C ILE A 86 -5.79 12.29 16.68
N ARG A 87 -4.48 12.60 16.69
CA ARG A 87 -3.97 13.85 17.26
C ARG A 87 -4.56 15.08 16.58
N ARG A 88 -4.65 15.09 15.24
CA ARG A 88 -5.27 16.18 14.47
C ARG A 88 -6.76 16.34 14.82
N ALA A 89 -7.50 15.24 14.92
CA ALA A 89 -8.92 15.26 15.26
C ALA A 89 -9.18 15.78 16.69
N LEU A 90 -8.36 15.34 17.66
CA LEU A 90 -8.44 15.83 19.04
C LEU A 90 -8.06 17.31 19.15
N ALA A 91 -7.03 17.76 18.43
CA ALA A 91 -6.63 19.17 18.43
C ALA A 91 -7.64 20.09 17.72
N GLY A 92 -8.28 19.61 16.65
CA GLY A 92 -9.31 20.35 15.92
C GLY A 92 -10.59 20.57 16.71
N HIS A 93 -10.99 19.60 17.55
CA HIS A 93 -12.16 19.73 18.42
C HIS A 93 -12.00 20.74 19.56
N SER A 94 -10.77 21.13 19.93
CA SER A 94 -10.53 22.18 20.93
C SER A 94 -10.66 23.60 20.39
N VAL A 95 -10.74 23.78 19.06
CA VAL A 95 -10.80 25.11 18.43
C VAL A 95 -12.23 25.52 18.05
N ASP A 96 -13.19 24.58 18.07
CA ASP A 96 -14.62 24.82 17.83
C ASP A 96 -15.41 25.08 19.14
N GLU A 97 -14.72 25.63 20.14
CA GLU A 97 -15.30 26.06 21.42
C GLU A 97 -14.92 27.53 21.67
N VAL A 98 -15.29 28.43 20.75
CA VAL A 98 -15.34 29.90 20.97
C VAL A 98 -16.34 30.58 20.04
#